data_AF-A0AAE4E2Q8-F1
#
_entry.id   AF-A0AAE4E2Q8-F1
#
_cell.length_a   1.000
_cell.length_b   1.000
_cell.length_c   1.000
_cell.angle_alpha   90.00
_cell.angle_beta   90.00
_cell.angle_gamma   90.00
#
_symmetry.space_group_name_H-M   'P 1'
#
loop_
_entity.id
_entity.type
_entity.pdbx_description
1 polymer ?
#
loop_
_entity_poly.entity_id
_entity_poly.type
_entity_poly.pdbx_seq_one_letter_code
_entity_poly.pdbx_strand_id
1 'polypeptide(L)'
;MLDAQTIATVKATIPLLVETGPKLTAHFYDRMFAHNPELKEIFNMSNQRNGDQREALFNAIAAYASNIENLAALLPAVEKIAQKHTSFQIKPEQYNIVGSHLLATLDEMFSPGQEVLDAWGKAYGVLANVFINREAQIYSENASKNGGWEGTRAFRIVEKTPRSALITSFEFEPVDGQPVADYQPGQYLGVWLKPEGFPHQEIRQYSLTRKPDGKGYRIAVKREEGGQVSNWLHNEASVGDVVHLAAPAGDFFMAVETNTPVTLISAGVGQTPMLAMLDTLAKANHSAQVNWFHAAENGDVHAFADEVKALGATLPRFTAHTWYRLPTEADRAAARFDSEGLMNLGQHEGAFSAPGMQFYVCGPVAFMQYAAKQLVDLGVNKDNIHYECFGPHKVL
;
A
#
# COMPACT_ATOMS: atom_id res chain seq x y z
N MET A 1 31.19 1.18 -0.86
CA MET A 1 31.31 1.42 0.60
C MET A 1 31.77 2.85 0.77
N LEU A 2 31.16 3.62 1.67
CA LEU A 2 31.51 5.03 1.89
C LEU A 2 32.73 5.12 2.82
N ASP A 3 33.61 6.08 2.58
CA ASP A 3 34.72 6.38 3.51
C ASP A 3 34.23 7.21 4.72
N ALA A 4 35.02 7.21 5.80
CA ALA A 4 34.66 7.86 7.05
C ALA A 4 34.47 9.38 6.90
N GLN A 5 35.24 10.02 6.01
CA GLN A 5 35.14 11.46 5.74
C GLN A 5 33.80 11.78 5.07
N THR A 6 33.39 11.01 4.08
CA THR A 6 32.09 11.16 3.38
C THR A 6 30.93 11.01 4.36
N ILE A 7 30.98 10.01 5.25
CA ILE A 7 29.96 9.80 6.27
C ILE A 7 29.88 10.99 7.23
N ALA A 8 31.04 11.48 7.70
CA ALA A 8 31.10 12.63 8.60
C ALA A 8 30.53 13.91 7.95
N THR A 9 30.87 14.18 6.69
CA THR A 9 30.36 15.34 5.94
C THR A 9 28.84 15.29 5.76
N VAL A 10 28.28 14.13 5.39
CA VAL A 10 26.82 13.97 5.29
C VAL A 10 26.17 14.20 6.64
N LYS A 11 26.65 13.55 7.70
CA LYS A 11 26.09 13.72 9.06
C LYS A 11 26.14 15.17 9.55
N ALA A 12 27.25 15.86 9.31
CA ALA A 12 27.43 17.26 9.72
C ALA A 12 26.45 18.23 9.04
N THR A 13 25.93 17.88 7.87
CA THR A 13 25.00 18.72 7.11
C THR A 13 23.52 18.39 7.35
N ILE A 14 23.20 17.29 8.05
CA ILE A 14 21.82 16.92 8.37
C ILE A 14 21.05 17.97 9.17
N PRO A 15 21.60 18.60 10.21
CA PRO A 15 20.87 19.65 10.92
C PRO A 15 20.39 20.77 10.00
N LEU A 16 21.22 21.17 9.03
CA LEU A 16 20.88 22.19 8.04
C LEU A 16 19.72 21.74 7.12
N LEU A 17 19.75 20.50 6.65
CA LEU A 17 18.66 19.94 5.86
C LEU A 17 17.37 19.90 6.69
N VAL A 18 17.47 19.47 7.95
CA VAL A 18 16.33 19.36 8.88
C VAL A 18 15.67 20.71 9.13
N GLU A 19 16.47 21.76 9.38
CA GLU A 19 16.00 23.14 9.58
C GLU A 19 15.31 23.73 8.35
N THR A 20 15.76 23.35 7.15
CA THR A 20 15.18 23.85 5.89
C THR A 20 13.80 23.23 5.62
N GLY A 21 13.59 22.01 6.11
CA GLY A 21 12.28 21.37 6.17
C GLY A 21 11.53 21.36 4.83
N PRO A 22 10.22 21.68 4.82
CA PRO A 22 9.38 21.60 3.60
C PRO A 22 9.85 22.46 2.42
N LYS A 23 10.62 23.53 2.66
CA LYS A 23 11.12 24.42 1.60
C LYS A 23 12.11 23.69 0.68
N LEU A 24 12.97 22.85 1.24
CA LEU A 24 13.95 22.07 0.46
C LEU A 24 13.22 21.15 -0.51
N THR A 25 12.22 20.40 -0.01
CA THR A 25 11.45 19.50 -0.86
C THR A 25 10.59 20.22 -1.89
N ALA A 26 10.05 21.40 -1.57
CA ALA A 26 9.33 22.19 -2.55
C ALA A 26 10.24 22.60 -3.72
N HIS A 27 11.41 23.16 -3.41
CA HIS A 27 12.40 23.55 -4.42
C HIS A 27 12.87 22.36 -5.28
N PHE A 28 13.14 21.23 -4.63
CA PHE A 28 13.49 19.98 -5.32
C PHE A 28 12.42 19.55 -6.33
N TYR A 29 11.14 19.50 -5.93
CA TYR A 29 10.07 19.07 -6.82
C TYR A 29 9.79 20.07 -7.93
N ASP A 30 9.81 21.38 -7.63
CA ASP A 30 9.60 22.43 -8.63
C ASP A 30 10.70 22.36 -9.71
N ARG A 31 11.96 22.20 -9.29
CA ARG A 31 13.10 22.01 -10.19
C ARG A 31 12.96 20.74 -11.03
N MET A 32 12.65 19.61 -10.40
CA MET A 32 12.53 18.32 -11.08
C MET A 32 11.43 18.35 -12.13
N PHE A 33 10.23 18.85 -11.81
CA PHE A 33 9.12 18.89 -12.76
C PHE A 33 9.23 19.96 -13.84
N ALA A 34 10.06 20.99 -13.62
CA ALA A 34 10.37 21.98 -14.65
C ALA A 34 11.33 21.42 -15.72
N HIS A 35 12.34 20.64 -15.31
CA HIS A 35 13.35 20.11 -16.22
C HIS A 35 13.02 18.71 -16.76
N ASN A 36 12.23 17.95 -16.01
CA ASN A 36 11.80 16.57 -16.31
C ASN A 36 10.27 16.45 -16.19
N PRO A 37 9.49 17.16 -17.03
CA PRO A 37 8.02 17.15 -16.95
C PRO A 37 7.39 15.79 -17.22
N GLU A 38 8.10 14.86 -17.87
CA GLU A 38 7.67 13.48 -18.11
C GLU A 38 7.41 12.70 -16.81
N LEU A 39 8.05 13.08 -15.70
CA LEU A 39 7.82 12.45 -14.40
C LEU A 39 6.41 12.73 -13.86
N LYS A 40 5.70 13.73 -14.36
CA LYS A 40 4.29 13.98 -14.01
C LYS A 40 3.35 12.85 -14.44
N GLU A 41 3.78 11.99 -15.37
CA GLU A 41 3.03 10.81 -15.82
C GLU A 41 3.19 9.59 -14.87
N ILE A 42 4.03 9.73 -13.83
CA ILE A 42 4.32 8.68 -12.84
C ILE A 42 3.95 9.15 -11.44
N PHE A 43 4.33 10.38 -11.10
CA PHE A 43 4.03 10.98 -9.81
C PHE A 43 2.53 11.26 -9.68
N ASN A 44 1.97 10.95 -8.50
CA ASN A 44 0.61 11.35 -8.18
C ASN A 44 0.57 12.86 -7.93
N MET A 45 0.06 13.60 -8.91
CA MET A 45 0.00 15.06 -8.85
C MET A 45 -0.99 15.59 -7.79
N SER A 46 -1.94 14.77 -7.33
CA SER A 46 -2.81 15.11 -6.20
C SER A 46 -2.06 15.10 -4.86
N ASN A 47 -1.18 14.11 -4.63
CA ASN A 47 -0.35 14.07 -3.41
C ASN A 47 0.66 15.22 -3.36
N GLN A 48 1.13 15.68 -4.53
CA GLN A 48 1.98 16.87 -4.62
C GLN A 48 1.25 18.14 -4.18
N ARG A 49 -0.05 18.25 -4.49
CA ARG A 49 -0.88 19.40 -4.07
C ARG A 49 -1.14 19.41 -2.56
N ASN A 50 -1.27 18.23 -1.94
CA ASN A 50 -1.60 18.11 -0.51
C ASN A 50 -0.36 18.08 0.41
N GLY A 51 0.85 18.01 -0.13
CA GLY A 51 2.11 18.12 0.62
C GLY A 51 2.66 16.82 1.19
N ASP A 52 1.84 15.77 1.33
CA ASP A 52 2.22 14.47 1.90
C ASP A 52 3.44 13.83 1.22
N GLN A 53 3.57 13.98 -0.10
CA GLN A 53 4.70 13.42 -0.85
C GLN A 53 6.00 14.19 -0.58
N ARG A 54 5.91 15.50 -0.34
CA ARG A 54 7.06 16.34 0.02
C ARG A 54 7.62 15.91 1.37
N GLU A 55 6.74 15.65 2.34
CA GLU A 55 7.13 15.16 3.67
C GLU A 55 7.77 13.76 3.60
N ALA A 56 7.22 12.85 2.79
CA ALA A 56 7.73 11.48 2.70
C ALA A 56 9.16 11.40 2.15
N LEU A 57 9.48 12.14 1.07
CA LEU A 57 10.83 12.18 0.52
C LEU A 57 11.84 12.73 1.53
N PHE A 58 11.49 13.83 2.20
CA PHE A 58 12.33 14.43 3.23
C PHE A 58 12.64 13.45 4.37
N ASN A 59 11.59 12.80 4.90
CA ASN A 59 11.73 11.84 5.98
C ASN A 59 12.59 10.64 5.56
N ALA A 60 12.47 10.17 4.31
CA ALA A 60 13.31 9.09 3.79
C ALA A 60 14.80 9.49 3.71
N ILE A 61 15.10 10.70 3.24
CA ILE A 61 16.48 11.24 3.19
C ILE A 61 17.05 11.39 4.61
N ALA A 62 16.27 11.96 5.53
CA ALA A 62 16.68 12.15 6.92
C ALA A 62 16.92 10.79 7.63
N ALA A 63 16.03 9.82 7.43
CA ALA A 63 16.16 8.48 7.99
C ALA A 63 17.38 7.74 7.42
N TYR A 64 17.61 7.83 6.10
CA TYR A 64 18.79 7.26 5.48
C TYR A 64 20.07 7.85 6.05
N ALA A 65 20.17 9.18 6.11
CA ALA A 65 21.36 9.83 6.59
C ALA A 65 21.65 9.54 8.06
N SER A 66 20.61 9.43 8.89
CA SER A 66 20.75 9.04 10.30
C SER A 66 21.24 7.59 10.47
N ASN A 67 21.05 6.73 9.46
CA ASN A 67 21.43 5.32 9.47
C ASN A 67 22.52 4.98 8.43
N ILE A 68 23.26 5.98 7.93
CA ILE A 68 24.23 5.79 6.83
C ILE A 68 25.35 4.78 7.15
N GLU A 69 25.64 4.54 8.43
CA GLU A 69 26.58 3.52 8.93
C GLU A 69 25.95 2.16 9.17
N ASN A 70 24.61 2.08 9.25
CA ASN A 70 23.85 0.86 9.53
C ASN A 70 22.71 0.70 8.53
N LEU A 71 23.06 0.52 7.25
CA LEU A 71 22.07 0.32 6.18
C LEU A 71 21.20 -0.93 6.39
N ALA A 72 21.70 -1.92 7.14
CA ALA A 72 20.94 -3.11 7.48
C ALA A 72 19.64 -2.79 8.24
N ALA A 73 19.64 -1.75 9.08
CA ALA A 73 18.44 -1.29 9.79
C ALA A 73 17.37 -0.71 8.86
N LEU A 74 17.74 -0.30 7.64
CA LEU A 74 16.82 0.26 6.65
C LEU A 74 16.21 -0.81 5.75
N LEU A 75 16.70 -2.05 5.76
CA LEU A 75 16.26 -3.10 4.84
C LEU A 75 14.74 -3.32 4.83
N PRO A 76 14.03 -3.36 5.98
CA PRO A 76 12.57 -3.49 5.96
C PRO A 76 11.87 -2.32 5.27
N ALA A 77 12.34 -1.08 5.48
CA ALA A 77 11.79 0.09 4.82
C ALA A 77 12.12 0.13 3.32
N VAL A 78 13.34 -0.30 2.96
CA VAL A 78 13.77 -0.47 1.57
C VAL A 78 12.86 -1.46 0.86
N GLU A 79 12.57 -2.62 1.45
CA GLU A 79 11.68 -3.62 0.83
C GLU A 79 10.30 -3.03 0.54
N LYS A 80 9.69 -2.39 1.54
CA LYS A 80 8.38 -1.74 1.40
C LYS A 80 8.35 -0.72 0.26
N ILE A 81 9.39 0.12 0.17
CA ILE A 81 9.49 1.14 -0.87
C ILE A 81 9.79 0.52 -2.24
N ALA A 82 10.66 -0.49 -2.32
CA ALA A 82 10.99 -1.19 -3.56
C ALA A 82 9.76 -1.88 -4.16
N GLN A 83 8.96 -2.57 -3.34
CA GLN A 83 7.67 -3.16 -3.74
C GLN A 83 6.69 -2.12 -4.28
N LYS A 84 6.68 -0.92 -3.66
CA LYS A 84 5.90 0.20 -4.17
C LYS A 84 6.44 0.67 -5.51
N HIS A 85 7.73 0.95 -5.61
CA HIS A 85 8.39 1.43 -6.83
C HIS A 85 8.16 0.50 -8.03
N THR A 86 8.15 -0.81 -7.83
CA THR A 86 7.90 -1.76 -8.93
C THR A 86 6.51 -1.61 -9.53
N SER A 87 5.50 -1.25 -8.72
CA SER A 87 4.14 -0.95 -9.24
C SER A 87 4.05 0.37 -10.02
N PHE A 88 5.01 1.29 -9.81
CA PHE A 88 5.20 2.54 -10.57
C PHE A 88 6.24 2.40 -11.68
N GLN A 89 6.77 1.19 -11.91
CA GLN A 89 7.79 0.91 -12.91
C GLN A 89 9.00 1.86 -12.81
N ILE A 90 9.47 2.16 -11.59
CA ILE A 90 10.65 3.00 -11.40
C ILE A 90 11.88 2.33 -12.04
N LYS A 91 12.70 3.12 -12.74
CA LYS A 91 13.85 2.64 -13.50
C LYS A 91 15.17 3.29 -13.05
N PRO A 92 16.33 2.63 -13.28
CA PRO A 92 17.64 3.16 -12.88
C PRO A 92 17.93 4.57 -13.40
N GLU A 93 17.46 4.91 -14.60
CA GLU A 93 17.68 6.24 -15.19
C GLU A 93 16.99 7.34 -14.39
N GLN A 94 15.86 7.03 -13.73
CA GLN A 94 15.12 7.98 -12.91
C GLN A 94 15.83 8.28 -11.59
N TYR A 95 16.60 7.34 -11.04
CA TYR A 95 17.49 7.63 -9.92
C TYR A 95 18.56 8.66 -10.31
N ASN A 96 19.11 8.59 -11.52
CA ASN A 96 20.07 9.60 -11.97
C ASN A 96 19.42 10.99 -12.07
N ILE A 97 18.17 11.08 -12.52
CA ILE A 97 17.40 12.32 -12.57
C ILE A 97 17.18 12.87 -11.15
N VAL A 98 16.67 12.04 -10.24
CA VAL A 98 16.42 12.42 -8.84
C VAL A 98 17.70 12.87 -8.15
N GLY A 99 18.80 12.13 -8.29
CA GLY A 99 20.09 12.48 -7.71
C GLY A 99 20.62 13.82 -8.23
N SER A 100 20.51 14.07 -9.54
CA SER A 100 20.93 15.34 -10.15
C SER A 100 20.15 16.53 -9.61
N HIS A 101 18.82 16.39 -9.47
CA HIS A 101 17.98 17.45 -8.89
C HIS A 101 18.20 17.64 -7.39
N LEU A 102 18.49 16.56 -6.66
CA LEU A 102 18.81 16.63 -5.23
C LEU A 102 20.09 17.45 -5.01
N LEU A 103 21.18 17.11 -5.71
CA LEU A 103 22.46 17.81 -5.57
C LEU A 103 22.38 19.26 -6.02
N ALA A 104 21.71 19.53 -7.13
CA ALA A 104 21.53 20.90 -7.60
C ALA A 104 20.66 21.73 -6.64
N THR A 105 19.65 21.12 -6.01
CA THR A 105 18.86 21.79 -4.96
C THR A 105 19.72 22.16 -3.77
N LEU A 106 20.61 21.26 -3.33
CA LEU A 106 21.55 21.56 -2.24
C LEU A 106 22.50 22.71 -2.60
N ASP A 107 22.99 22.73 -3.84
CA ASP A 107 23.89 23.79 -4.32
C ASP A 107 23.18 25.15 -4.44
N GLU A 108 22.00 25.18 -5.06
CA GLU A 108 21.20 26.38 -5.26
C GLU A 108 20.73 27.01 -3.94
N MET A 109 20.43 26.19 -2.92
CA MET A 109 19.91 26.67 -1.64
C MET A 109 21.00 27.05 -0.63
N PHE A 110 22.13 26.35 -0.64
CA PHE A 110 23.13 26.47 0.43
C PHE A 110 24.54 26.81 -0.05
N SER A 111 24.82 26.63 -1.35
CA SER A 111 26.16 26.79 -1.94
C SER A 111 27.25 26.13 -1.07
N PRO A 112 27.09 24.85 -0.69
CA PRO A 112 27.86 24.22 0.39
C PRO A 112 29.29 23.87 -0.02
N GLY A 113 29.65 24.07 -1.29
CA GLY A 113 30.94 23.73 -1.87
C GLY A 113 31.00 22.28 -2.38
N GLN A 114 31.96 22.03 -3.26
CA GLN A 114 32.06 20.76 -4.00
C GLN A 114 32.26 19.55 -3.10
N GLU A 115 33.01 19.68 -1.99
CA GLU A 115 33.24 18.58 -1.05
C GLU A 115 31.94 18.03 -0.45
N VAL A 116 31.00 18.92 -0.11
CA VAL A 116 29.70 18.54 0.43
C VAL A 116 28.84 17.88 -0.66
N LEU A 117 28.82 18.45 -1.86
CA LEU A 117 28.05 17.90 -2.99
C LEU A 117 28.56 16.51 -3.39
N ASP A 118 29.88 16.30 -3.43
CA ASP A 118 30.49 15.00 -3.73
C ASP A 118 30.16 13.97 -2.66
N ALA A 119 30.18 14.36 -1.38
CA ALA A 119 29.82 13.48 -0.27
C ALA A 119 28.35 13.03 -0.36
N TRP A 120 27.44 13.97 -0.61
CA TRP A 120 26.01 13.67 -0.83
C TRP A 120 25.78 12.84 -2.09
N GLY A 121 26.51 13.10 -3.17
CA GLY A 121 26.41 12.32 -4.41
C GLY A 121 26.82 10.87 -4.22
N LYS A 122 27.93 10.62 -3.51
CA LYS A 122 28.36 9.27 -3.12
C LYS A 122 27.32 8.59 -2.22
N ALA A 123 26.82 9.29 -1.20
CA ALA A 123 25.85 8.75 -0.27
C ALA A 123 24.52 8.40 -0.96
N TYR A 124 24.00 9.28 -1.81
CA TYR A 124 22.83 9.03 -2.64
C TYR A 124 23.03 7.82 -3.55
N GLY A 125 24.16 7.74 -4.26
CA GLY A 125 24.46 6.65 -5.18
C GLY A 125 24.48 5.28 -4.50
N VAL A 126 24.95 5.20 -3.25
CA VAL A 126 24.89 3.95 -2.47
C VAL A 126 23.45 3.53 -2.21
N LEU A 127 22.58 4.44 -1.76
CA LEU A 127 21.17 4.14 -1.53
C LEU A 127 20.42 3.79 -2.81
N ALA A 128 20.63 4.57 -3.87
CA ALA A 128 20.03 4.35 -5.18
C ALA A 128 20.35 2.94 -5.69
N ASN A 129 21.61 2.49 -5.55
CA ASN A 129 22.00 1.14 -5.96
C ASN A 129 21.35 0.04 -5.11
N VAL A 130 21.10 0.27 -3.81
CA VAL A 130 20.35 -0.69 -2.97
C VAL A 130 18.93 -0.87 -3.52
N PHE A 131 18.25 0.23 -3.85
CA PHE A 131 16.91 0.16 -4.45
C PHE A 131 16.92 -0.46 -5.84
N ILE A 132 17.77 0.03 -6.75
CA ILE A 132 17.89 -0.48 -8.12
C ILE A 132 18.11 -2.00 -8.13
N ASN A 133 19.00 -2.50 -7.27
CA ASN A 133 19.27 -3.93 -7.20
C ASN A 133 18.04 -4.72 -6.69
N ARG A 134 17.36 -4.23 -5.66
CA ARG A 134 16.19 -4.93 -5.12
C ARG A 134 15.00 -4.87 -6.08
N GLU A 135 14.74 -3.73 -6.69
CA GLU A 135 13.68 -3.56 -7.70
C GLU A 135 13.94 -4.45 -8.92
N ALA A 136 15.18 -4.54 -9.39
CA ALA A 136 15.56 -5.46 -10.47
C ALA A 136 15.27 -6.92 -10.13
N GLN A 137 15.51 -7.34 -8.88
CA GLN A 137 15.13 -8.68 -8.41
C GLN A 137 13.61 -8.87 -8.46
N ILE A 138 12.83 -7.91 -7.93
CA ILE A 138 11.36 -8.00 -7.92
C ILE A 138 10.81 -8.04 -9.36
N TYR A 139 11.35 -7.23 -10.28
CA TYR A 139 10.97 -7.28 -11.70
C TYR A 139 11.26 -8.66 -12.31
N SER A 140 12.44 -9.23 -12.05
CA SER A 140 12.83 -10.55 -12.54
C SER A 140 11.96 -11.66 -11.94
N GLU A 141 11.73 -11.62 -10.63
CA GLU A 141 10.83 -12.53 -9.91
C GLU A 141 9.43 -12.50 -10.54
N ASN A 142 8.86 -11.31 -10.76
CA ASN A 142 7.54 -11.14 -11.35
C ASN A 142 7.47 -11.62 -12.80
N ALA A 143 8.47 -11.34 -13.62
CA ALA A 143 8.52 -11.80 -15.02
C ALA A 143 8.72 -13.33 -15.13
N SER A 144 9.39 -13.95 -14.15
CA SER A 144 9.68 -15.38 -14.14
C SER A 144 8.51 -16.28 -13.71
N LYS A 145 7.49 -15.71 -13.06
CA LYS A 145 6.28 -16.44 -12.64
C LYS A 145 5.50 -16.94 -13.86
N ASN A 146 4.79 -18.07 -13.70
CA ASN A 146 3.76 -18.45 -14.66
C ASN A 146 2.69 -17.34 -14.75
N GLY A 147 2.40 -16.86 -15.95
CA GLY A 147 1.50 -15.71 -16.16
C GLY A 147 2.09 -14.34 -15.75
N GLY A 148 3.37 -14.30 -15.39
CA GLY A 148 4.15 -13.12 -15.03
C GLY A 148 4.50 -12.22 -16.22
N TRP A 149 4.83 -10.96 -15.93
CA TRP A 149 5.29 -9.99 -16.92
C TRP A 149 6.16 -8.91 -16.27
N GLU A 150 6.97 -8.23 -17.10
CA GLU A 150 7.63 -6.97 -16.74
C GLU A 150 6.87 -5.80 -17.38
N GLY A 151 6.84 -4.63 -16.73
CA GLY A 151 6.18 -3.46 -17.27
C GLY A 151 4.70 -3.48 -16.96
N THR A 152 3.91 -2.94 -17.89
CA THR A 152 2.46 -2.99 -17.82
C THR A 152 1.91 -3.97 -18.84
N ARG A 153 0.80 -4.62 -18.47
CA ARG A 153 0.06 -5.55 -19.34
C ARG A 153 -1.38 -5.08 -19.46
N ALA A 154 -1.97 -5.24 -20.64
CA ALA A 154 -3.32 -4.80 -20.92
C ALA A 154 -4.37 -5.79 -20.38
N PHE A 155 -5.33 -5.28 -19.62
CA PHE A 155 -6.42 -6.05 -19.02
C PHE A 155 -7.76 -5.41 -19.34
N ARG A 156 -8.76 -6.24 -19.65
CA ARG A 156 -10.12 -5.80 -19.91
C ARG A 156 -10.94 -5.88 -18.63
N ILE A 157 -11.74 -4.86 -18.36
CA ILE A 157 -12.80 -4.93 -17.34
C ILE A 157 -13.86 -5.91 -17.84
N VAL A 158 -13.97 -7.07 -17.21
CA VAL A 158 -14.97 -8.09 -17.56
C VAL A 158 -16.21 -8.03 -16.68
N GLU A 159 -16.09 -7.47 -15.48
CA GLU A 159 -17.21 -7.25 -14.57
C GLU A 159 -17.02 -5.96 -13.76
N LYS A 160 -18.11 -5.24 -13.53
CA LYS A 160 -18.20 -4.06 -12.67
C LYS A 160 -19.43 -4.16 -11.80
N THR A 161 -19.24 -4.36 -10.49
CA THR A 161 -20.33 -4.71 -9.57
C THR A 161 -20.33 -3.78 -8.37
N PRO A 162 -21.36 -2.93 -8.19
CA PRO A 162 -21.54 -2.15 -6.97
C PRO A 162 -21.69 -3.08 -5.76
N ARG A 163 -20.95 -2.79 -4.68
CA ARG A 163 -20.93 -3.58 -3.44
C ARG A 163 -21.49 -2.84 -2.25
N SER A 164 -21.50 -1.51 -2.32
CA SER A 164 -22.19 -0.60 -1.41
C SER A 164 -22.40 0.76 -2.12
N ALA A 165 -22.92 1.76 -1.41
CA ALA A 165 -23.05 3.12 -1.96
C ALA A 165 -21.71 3.78 -2.32
N LEU A 166 -20.59 3.28 -1.77
CA LEU A 166 -19.25 3.86 -1.99
C LEU A 166 -18.25 2.91 -2.63
N ILE A 167 -18.46 1.59 -2.59
CA ILE A 167 -17.48 0.60 -3.05
C ILE A 167 -18.03 -0.15 -4.27
N THR A 168 -17.22 -0.21 -5.33
CA THR A 168 -17.49 -1.01 -6.54
C THR A 168 -16.32 -1.96 -6.77
N SER A 169 -16.61 -3.22 -7.06
CA SER A 169 -15.58 -4.18 -7.47
C SER A 169 -15.43 -4.21 -8.99
N PHE A 170 -14.20 -4.43 -9.45
CA PHE A 170 -13.84 -4.57 -10.86
C PHE A 170 -13.10 -5.89 -11.04
N GLU A 171 -13.54 -6.69 -12.00
CA GLU A 171 -12.85 -7.91 -12.41
C GLU A 171 -12.14 -7.70 -13.74
N PHE A 172 -10.92 -8.22 -13.82
CA PHE A 172 -10.03 -8.03 -14.94
C PHE A 172 -9.55 -9.36 -15.49
N GLU A 173 -9.58 -9.50 -16.82
CA GLU A 173 -8.93 -10.59 -17.55
C GLU A 173 -7.93 -10.02 -18.55
N PRO A 174 -6.79 -10.70 -18.79
CA PRO A 174 -5.77 -10.20 -19.68
C PRO A 174 -6.25 -10.24 -21.14
N VAL A 175 -5.99 -9.16 -21.89
CA VAL A 175 -6.48 -9.01 -23.27
C VAL A 175 -5.89 -10.08 -24.20
N ASP A 176 -4.69 -10.56 -23.90
CA ASP A 176 -3.98 -11.60 -24.66
C ASP A 176 -4.48 -13.04 -24.38
N GLY A 177 -5.40 -13.22 -23.41
CA GLY A 177 -5.95 -14.52 -23.01
C GLY A 177 -4.96 -15.48 -22.36
N GLN A 178 -3.74 -15.03 -22.02
CA GLN A 178 -2.73 -15.86 -21.34
C GLN A 178 -2.94 -15.87 -19.82
N PRO A 179 -2.41 -16.86 -19.07
CA PRO A 179 -2.51 -16.88 -17.61
C PRO A 179 -2.01 -15.60 -16.93
N VAL A 180 -2.44 -15.38 -15.68
CA VAL A 180 -1.98 -14.27 -14.84
C VAL A 180 -1.12 -14.77 -13.68
N ALA A 181 -0.20 -13.92 -13.22
CA ALA A 181 0.69 -14.21 -12.11
C ALA A 181 -0.06 -14.53 -10.82
N ASP A 182 0.47 -15.51 -10.09
CA ASP A 182 0.08 -15.76 -8.70
C ASP A 182 0.56 -14.61 -7.78
N TYR A 183 -0.08 -14.48 -6.61
CA TYR A 183 0.18 -13.44 -5.63
C TYR A 183 -0.10 -13.91 -4.21
N GLN A 184 0.48 -13.21 -3.25
CA GLN A 184 0.25 -13.49 -1.83
C GLN A 184 -0.94 -12.66 -1.31
N PRO A 185 -1.83 -13.25 -0.49
CA PRO A 185 -3.04 -12.57 -0.04
C PRO A 185 -2.69 -11.39 0.88
N GLY A 186 -2.97 -10.18 0.39
CA GLY A 186 -2.55 -8.90 0.98
C GLY A 186 -1.87 -7.97 -0.03
N GLN A 187 -1.26 -8.54 -1.07
CA GLN A 187 -0.61 -7.77 -2.13
C GLN A 187 -1.61 -6.97 -2.99
N TYR A 188 -1.06 -6.01 -3.73
CA TYR A 188 -1.80 -5.07 -4.57
C TYR A 188 -1.34 -5.09 -6.04
N LEU A 189 -2.20 -4.55 -6.90
CA LEU A 189 -1.88 -4.22 -8.30
C LEU A 189 -1.60 -2.74 -8.44
N GLY A 190 -0.66 -2.37 -9.32
CA GLY A 190 -0.54 -1.02 -9.86
C GLY A 190 -1.45 -0.86 -11.08
N VAL A 191 -2.46 0.01 -11.01
CA VAL A 191 -3.39 0.31 -12.11
C VAL A 191 -2.99 1.64 -12.75
N TRP A 192 -2.63 1.58 -14.03
CA TRP A 192 -2.16 2.68 -14.86
C TRP A 192 -3.27 3.15 -15.78
N LEU A 193 -3.63 4.43 -15.68
CA LEU A 193 -4.78 5.01 -16.37
C LEU A 193 -4.42 6.35 -16.98
N LYS A 194 -4.74 6.52 -18.26
CA LYS A 194 -4.77 7.83 -18.93
C LYS A 194 -6.00 7.96 -19.83
N PRO A 195 -7.22 8.00 -19.25
CA PRO A 195 -8.43 8.26 -20.01
C PRO A 195 -8.39 9.64 -20.66
N GLU A 196 -9.22 9.85 -21.68
CA GLU A 196 -9.40 11.17 -22.27
C GLU A 196 -9.85 12.17 -21.19
N GLY A 197 -9.23 13.36 -21.18
CA GLY A 197 -9.48 14.39 -20.17
C GLY A 197 -8.55 14.35 -18.95
N PHE A 198 -7.77 13.28 -18.74
CA PHE A 198 -6.72 13.29 -17.73
C PHE A 198 -5.51 14.10 -18.24
N PRO A 199 -5.03 15.12 -17.50
CA PRO A 199 -3.88 15.91 -17.93
C PRO A 199 -2.59 15.09 -17.98
N HIS A 200 -2.48 14.11 -17.08
CA HIS A 200 -1.35 13.19 -16.96
C HIS A 200 -1.87 11.78 -16.71
N GLN A 201 -1.07 10.78 -17.05
CA GLN A 201 -1.30 9.42 -16.58
C GLN A 201 -1.27 9.36 -15.06
N GLU A 202 -2.20 8.61 -14.49
CA GLU A 202 -2.29 8.39 -13.06
C GLU A 202 -2.11 6.90 -12.74
N ILE A 203 -1.32 6.63 -11.69
CA ILE A 203 -1.05 5.27 -11.20
C ILE A 203 -1.61 5.15 -9.79
N ARG A 204 -2.43 4.13 -9.52
CA ARG A 204 -2.98 3.85 -8.19
C ARG A 204 -2.82 2.38 -7.84
N GLN A 205 -2.62 2.15 -6.55
CA GLN A 205 -2.47 0.81 -6.00
C GLN A 205 -3.83 0.36 -5.45
N TYR A 206 -4.24 -0.85 -5.79
CA TYR A 206 -5.46 -1.47 -5.25
C TYR A 206 -5.17 -2.91 -4.84
N SER A 207 -5.46 -3.25 -3.58
CA SER A 207 -5.28 -4.60 -3.06
C SER A 207 -6.13 -5.60 -3.83
N LEU A 208 -5.56 -6.78 -4.06
CA LEU A 208 -6.29 -7.93 -4.58
C LEU A 208 -7.23 -8.45 -3.50
N THR A 209 -8.40 -8.93 -3.91
CA THR A 209 -9.53 -9.18 -2.98
C THR A 209 -9.99 -10.63 -2.93
N ARG A 210 -9.28 -11.56 -3.58
CA ARG A 210 -9.60 -13.00 -3.58
C ARG A 210 -8.33 -13.82 -3.47
N LYS A 211 -8.48 -15.13 -3.32
CA LYS A 211 -7.42 -16.09 -3.59
C LYS A 211 -7.06 -16.05 -5.09
N PRO A 212 -5.78 -16.10 -5.47
CA PRO A 212 -5.34 -16.25 -6.85
C PRO A 212 -5.97 -17.48 -7.54
N ASP A 213 -6.31 -17.33 -8.82
CA ASP A 213 -6.91 -18.38 -9.66
C ASP A 213 -6.18 -18.62 -11.00
N GLY A 214 -5.16 -17.82 -11.30
CA GLY A 214 -4.37 -17.89 -12.53
C GLY A 214 -5.09 -17.39 -13.79
N LYS A 215 -6.30 -16.84 -13.68
CA LYS A 215 -7.11 -16.36 -14.81
C LYS A 215 -7.26 -14.83 -14.84
N GLY A 216 -7.51 -14.23 -13.69
CA GLY A 216 -7.81 -12.81 -13.60
C GLY A 216 -7.60 -12.24 -12.22
N TYR A 217 -7.98 -10.97 -12.07
CA TYR A 217 -7.84 -10.24 -10.82
C TYR A 217 -9.14 -9.54 -10.44
N ARG A 218 -9.37 -9.38 -9.14
CA ARG A 218 -10.45 -8.53 -8.62
C ARG A 218 -9.90 -7.50 -7.65
N ILE A 219 -10.25 -6.25 -7.88
CA ILE A 219 -10.05 -5.14 -6.94
C ILE A 219 -11.40 -4.63 -6.45
N ALA A 220 -11.40 -3.89 -5.35
CA ALA A 220 -12.55 -3.10 -4.93
C ALA A 220 -12.12 -1.67 -4.61
N VAL A 221 -12.85 -0.71 -5.16
CA VAL A 221 -12.46 0.71 -5.16
C VAL A 221 -13.53 1.48 -4.41
N LYS A 222 -13.11 2.19 -3.36
CA LYS A 222 -13.96 3.21 -2.73
C LYS A 222 -13.92 4.49 -3.57
N ARG A 223 -15.08 5.07 -3.84
CA ARG A 223 -15.19 6.40 -4.42
C ARG A 223 -14.79 7.44 -3.38
N GLU A 224 -13.65 8.09 -3.58
CA GLU A 224 -13.20 9.20 -2.74
C GLU A 224 -13.74 10.52 -3.30
N GLU A 225 -14.24 11.39 -2.43
CA GLU A 225 -14.69 12.72 -2.84
C GLU A 225 -13.51 13.50 -3.44
N GLY A 226 -13.69 14.04 -4.65
CA GLY A 226 -12.62 14.71 -5.41
C GLY A 226 -11.50 13.80 -5.95
N GLY A 227 -11.54 12.49 -5.69
CA GLY A 227 -10.50 11.55 -6.14
C GLY A 227 -10.61 11.21 -7.63
N GLN A 228 -9.69 11.71 -8.45
CA GLN A 228 -9.73 11.59 -9.93
C GLN A 228 -9.92 10.15 -10.44
N VAL A 229 -9.01 9.23 -10.08
CA VAL A 229 -9.06 7.83 -10.56
C VAL A 229 -10.27 7.08 -10.00
N SER A 230 -10.58 7.23 -8.71
CA SER A 230 -11.70 6.52 -8.09
C SER A 230 -13.05 6.95 -8.67
N ASN A 231 -13.24 8.24 -8.96
CA ASN A 231 -14.47 8.74 -9.60
C ASN A 231 -14.57 8.28 -11.05
N TRP A 232 -13.47 8.30 -11.80
CA TRP A 232 -13.46 7.77 -13.17
C TRP A 232 -13.85 6.29 -13.22
N LEU A 233 -13.25 5.45 -12.37
CA LEU A 233 -13.61 4.03 -12.29
C LEU A 233 -15.10 3.82 -11.98
N HIS A 234 -15.65 4.61 -11.07
CA HIS A 234 -17.06 4.50 -10.68
C HIS A 234 -18.04 5.03 -11.74
N ASN A 235 -17.74 6.18 -12.35
CA ASN A 235 -18.71 6.91 -13.17
C ASN A 235 -18.55 6.67 -14.68
N GLU A 236 -17.32 6.43 -15.16
CA GLU A 236 -17.00 6.41 -16.59
C GLU A 236 -16.53 5.03 -17.08
N ALA A 237 -15.70 4.33 -16.29
CA ALA A 237 -15.20 3.03 -16.69
C ALA A 237 -16.35 2.01 -16.86
N SER A 238 -16.30 1.24 -17.93
CA SER A 238 -17.34 0.30 -18.33
C SER A 238 -16.76 -1.09 -18.58
N VAL A 239 -17.61 -2.12 -18.48
CA VAL A 239 -17.24 -3.46 -18.94
C VAL A 239 -16.87 -3.39 -20.42
N GLY A 240 -15.72 -3.95 -20.77
CA GLY A 240 -15.13 -3.85 -22.09
C GLY A 240 -13.93 -2.90 -22.18
N ASP A 241 -13.82 -1.91 -21.30
CA ASP A 241 -12.68 -0.99 -21.28
C ASP A 241 -11.37 -1.71 -20.93
N VAL A 242 -10.27 -1.19 -21.45
CA VAL A 242 -8.92 -1.74 -21.22
C VAL A 242 -8.12 -0.81 -20.33
N VAL A 243 -7.52 -1.38 -19.29
CA VAL A 243 -6.58 -0.72 -18.37
C VAL A 243 -5.23 -1.41 -18.41
N HIS A 244 -4.19 -0.73 -17.94
CA HIS A 244 -2.84 -1.29 -17.87
C HIS A 244 -2.50 -1.63 -16.42
N LEU A 245 -2.08 -2.87 -16.18
CA LEU A 245 -1.73 -3.37 -14.85
C LEU A 245 -0.23 -3.66 -14.75
N ALA A 246 0.41 -3.19 -13.69
CA ALA A 246 1.68 -3.72 -13.22
C ALA A 246 1.45 -5.04 -12.48
N ALA A 247 2.46 -5.92 -12.45
CA ALA A 247 2.37 -7.20 -11.75
C ALA A 247 2.10 -7.02 -10.24
N PRO A 248 1.48 -8.01 -9.57
CA PRO A 248 1.26 -7.96 -8.13
C PRO A 248 2.55 -7.68 -7.34
N ALA A 249 2.47 -6.79 -6.35
CA ALA A 249 3.57 -6.39 -5.50
C ALA A 249 3.06 -6.08 -4.07
N GLY A 250 4.00 -5.91 -3.13
CA GLY A 250 3.69 -5.55 -1.75
C GLY A 250 4.37 -6.47 -0.74
N ASP A 251 4.79 -5.89 0.39
CA ASP A 251 5.42 -6.56 1.52
C ASP A 251 4.43 -6.92 2.65
N PHE A 252 3.17 -6.49 2.54
CA PHE A 252 2.09 -6.87 3.44
C PHE A 252 1.31 -8.05 2.87
N PHE A 253 1.43 -9.21 3.49
CA PHE A 253 0.71 -10.41 3.09
C PHE A 253 0.58 -11.40 4.25
N MET A 254 -0.39 -12.30 4.14
CA MET A 254 -0.58 -13.38 5.10
C MET A 254 0.29 -14.58 4.73
N ALA A 255 1.21 -14.94 5.62
CA ALA A 255 2.07 -16.11 5.55
C ALA A 255 1.97 -16.88 6.87
N VAL A 256 1.09 -17.87 6.91
CA VAL A 256 0.75 -18.62 8.13
C VAL A 256 0.70 -20.12 7.88
N GLU A 257 0.98 -20.92 8.90
CA GLU A 257 0.79 -22.37 8.85
C GLU A 257 -0.69 -22.73 9.02
N THR A 258 -1.09 -23.95 8.64
CA THR A 258 -2.50 -24.41 8.63
C THR A 258 -3.18 -24.48 10.00
N ASN A 259 -2.39 -24.41 11.08
CA ASN A 259 -2.84 -24.43 12.47
C ASN A 259 -2.64 -23.09 13.19
N THR A 260 -2.14 -22.05 12.52
CA THR A 260 -1.94 -20.72 13.09
C THR A 260 -3.28 -19.98 13.15
N PRO A 261 -3.76 -19.54 14.32
CA PRO A 261 -4.95 -18.69 14.41
C PRO A 261 -4.71 -17.33 13.73
N VAL A 262 -5.72 -16.80 13.04
CA VAL A 262 -5.62 -15.53 12.30
C VAL A 262 -6.75 -14.59 12.68
N THR A 263 -6.42 -13.33 12.93
CA THR A 263 -7.40 -12.26 13.14
C THR A 263 -7.23 -11.19 12.06
N LEU A 264 -8.29 -10.98 11.28
CA LEU A 264 -8.37 -9.97 10.22
C LEU A 264 -9.16 -8.77 10.72
N ILE A 265 -8.50 -7.62 10.85
CA ILE A 265 -9.07 -6.38 11.40
C ILE A 265 -9.10 -5.31 10.32
N SER A 266 -10.27 -4.76 10.03
CA SER A 266 -10.39 -3.75 8.97
C SER A 266 -11.40 -2.64 9.27
N ALA A 267 -11.22 -1.51 8.61
CA ALA A 267 -12.22 -0.44 8.56
C ALA A 267 -12.49 0.02 7.12
N GLY A 268 -13.78 0.04 6.73
CA GLY A 268 -14.24 0.43 5.41
C GLY A 268 -13.50 -0.31 4.29
N VAL A 269 -12.99 0.42 3.29
CA VAL A 269 -12.29 -0.20 2.15
C VAL A 269 -11.00 -0.92 2.53
N GLY A 270 -10.44 -0.71 3.74
CA GLY A 270 -9.30 -1.49 4.25
C GLY A 270 -9.57 -2.99 4.38
N GLN A 271 -10.80 -3.45 4.20
CA GLN A 271 -11.12 -4.88 4.13
C GLN A 271 -10.60 -5.58 2.86
N THR A 272 -10.18 -4.84 1.83
CA THR A 272 -9.79 -5.43 0.54
C THR A 272 -8.69 -6.49 0.62
N PRO A 273 -7.53 -6.26 1.28
CA PRO A 273 -6.54 -7.33 1.47
C PRO A 273 -7.08 -8.44 2.38
N MET A 274 -7.94 -8.11 3.35
CA MET A 274 -8.54 -9.10 4.27
C MET A 274 -9.45 -10.07 3.53
N LEU A 275 -10.16 -9.63 2.48
CA LEU A 275 -10.98 -10.50 1.65
C LEU A 275 -10.12 -11.55 0.93
N ALA A 276 -8.95 -11.17 0.41
CA ALA A 276 -8.00 -12.13 -0.19
C ALA A 276 -7.47 -13.13 0.83
N MET A 277 -7.16 -12.67 2.04
CA MET A 277 -6.75 -13.53 3.16
C MET A 277 -7.86 -14.50 3.55
N LEU A 278 -9.09 -14.02 3.75
CA LEU A 278 -10.24 -14.84 4.13
C LEU A 278 -10.58 -15.89 3.06
N ASP A 279 -10.64 -15.50 1.78
CA ASP A 279 -10.90 -16.43 0.68
C ASP A 279 -9.80 -17.50 0.56
N THR A 280 -8.54 -17.13 0.83
CA THR A 280 -7.42 -18.08 0.89
C THR A 280 -7.58 -19.08 2.03
N LEU A 281 -7.90 -18.62 3.24
CA LEU A 281 -8.12 -19.47 4.41
C LEU A 281 -9.32 -20.42 4.21
N ALA A 282 -10.43 -19.89 3.69
CA ALA A 282 -11.64 -20.66 3.39
C ALA A 282 -11.37 -21.79 2.38
N LYS A 283 -10.74 -21.48 1.25
CA LYS A 283 -10.40 -22.48 0.22
C LYS A 283 -9.32 -23.46 0.64
N ALA A 284 -8.50 -23.13 1.64
CA ALA A 284 -7.54 -24.04 2.25
C ALA A 284 -8.16 -24.91 3.36
N ASN A 285 -9.45 -24.72 3.68
CA ASN A 285 -10.13 -25.33 4.83
C ASN A 285 -9.33 -25.14 6.13
N HIS A 286 -8.90 -23.88 6.38
CA HIS A 286 -8.00 -23.55 7.48
C HIS A 286 -8.53 -24.08 8.81
N SER A 287 -7.70 -24.87 9.49
CA SER A 287 -8.21 -25.62 10.63
C SER A 287 -8.36 -24.74 11.86
N ALA A 288 -7.45 -23.78 12.09
CA ALA A 288 -7.42 -22.95 13.30
C ALA A 288 -8.49 -21.84 13.30
N GLN A 289 -8.60 -21.14 14.43
CA GLN A 289 -9.53 -20.02 14.57
C GLN A 289 -9.23 -18.91 13.56
N VAL A 290 -10.27 -18.45 12.87
CA VAL A 290 -10.23 -17.27 12.00
C VAL A 290 -11.23 -16.23 12.53
N ASN A 291 -10.75 -15.04 12.85
CA ASN A 291 -11.58 -13.92 13.28
C ASN A 291 -11.68 -12.88 12.16
N TRP A 292 -12.89 -12.37 11.91
CA TRP A 292 -13.17 -11.24 11.03
C TRP A 292 -13.77 -10.08 11.82
N PHE A 293 -12.98 -9.05 12.09
CA PHE A 293 -13.42 -7.86 12.82
C PHE A 293 -13.42 -6.65 11.90
N HIS A 294 -14.61 -6.12 11.61
CA HIS A 294 -14.80 -5.07 10.61
C HIS A 294 -15.57 -3.88 11.17
N ALA A 295 -15.09 -2.67 10.89
CA ALA A 295 -15.80 -1.44 11.16
C ALA A 295 -16.25 -0.77 9.86
N ALA A 296 -17.52 -0.37 9.81
CA ALA A 296 -18.07 0.46 8.75
C ALA A 296 -18.82 1.66 9.36
N GLU A 297 -19.14 2.66 8.53
CA GLU A 297 -19.91 3.81 9.01
C GLU A 297 -21.36 3.38 9.33
N ASN A 298 -21.98 2.64 8.42
CA ASN A 298 -23.34 2.12 8.47
C ASN A 298 -23.55 1.07 7.37
N GLY A 299 -24.76 0.52 7.25
CA GLY A 299 -25.06 -0.55 6.29
C GLY A 299 -25.19 -0.09 4.83
N ASP A 300 -25.34 1.21 4.56
CA ASP A 300 -25.37 1.71 3.19
C ASP A 300 -23.96 1.70 2.55
N VAL A 301 -22.92 1.83 3.38
CA VAL A 301 -21.52 1.86 2.91
C VAL A 301 -20.75 0.57 3.17
N HIS A 302 -21.23 -0.32 4.04
CA HIS A 302 -20.62 -1.62 4.30
C HIS A 302 -20.73 -2.53 3.06
N ALA A 303 -19.59 -2.99 2.56
CA ALA A 303 -19.49 -3.83 1.38
C ALA A 303 -19.10 -5.27 1.74
N PHE A 304 -19.51 -6.23 0.91
CA PHE A 304 -19.11 -7.65 0.98
C PHE A 304 -19.51 -8.42 2.24
N ALA A 305 -20.47 -7.93 3.04
CA ALA A 305 -20.95 -8.62 4.24
C ALA A 305 -21.48 -10.05 3.91
N ASP A 306 -22.14 -10.18 2.76
CA ASP A 306 -22.64 -11.43 2.20
C ASP A 306 -21.52 -12.40 1.82
N GLU A 307 -20.48 -11.91 1.14
CA GLU A 307 -19.32 -12.71 0.74
C GLU A 307 -18.52 -13.20 1.95
N VAL A 308 -18.29 -12.32 2.93
CA VAL A 308 -17.62 -12.68 4.20
C VAL A 308 -18.41 -13.76 4.92
N LYS A 309 -19.74 -13.63 5.00
CA LYS A 309 -20.61 -14.64 5.63
C LYS A 309 -20.53 -15.97 4.89
N ALA A 310 -20.55 -15.95 3.55
CA ALA A 310 -20.46 -17.16 2.74
C ALA A 310 -19.13 -17.88 2.92
N LEU A 311 -18.00 -17.15 2.88
CA LEU A 311 -16.67 -17.70 3.11
C LEU A 311 -16.50 -18.23 4.54
N GLY A 312 -16.92 -17.43 5.53
CA GLY A 312 -16.86 -17.80 6.94
C GLY A 312 -17.63 -19.08 7.28
N ALA A 313 -18.78 -19.31 6.62
CA ALA A 313 -19.57 -20.53 6.81
C ALA A 313 -18.88 -21.81 6.33
N THR A 314 -17.82 -21.70 5.51
CA THR A 314 -17.01 -22.86 5.05
C THR A 314 -15.87 -23.20 6.00
N LEU A 315 -15.53 -22.32 6.93
CA LEU A 315 -14.45 -22.51 7.88
C LEU A 315 -14.91 -23.27 9.13
N PRO A 316 -14.12 -24.23 9.64
CA PRO A 316 -14.50 -25.01 10.82
C PRO A 316 -14.56 -24.18 12.10
N ARG A 317 -13.77 -23.10 12.18
CA ARG A 317 -13.68 -22.19 13.34
C ARG A 317 -13.60 -20.75 12.87
N PHE A 318 -14.76 -20.11 12.77
CA PHE A 318 -14.88 -18.73 12.32
C PHE A 318 -15.70 -17.88 13.28
N THR A 319 -15.24 -16.67 13.55
CA THR A 319 -15.97 -15.67 14.32
C THR A 319 -15.92 -14.35 13.58
N ALA A 320 -17.08 -13.73 13.36
CA ALA A 320 -17.17 -12.39 12.79
C ALA A 320 -17.80 -11.44 13.80
N HIS A 321 -17.35 -10.19 13.81
CA HIS A 321 -17.98 -9.11 14.56
C HIS A 321 -17.86 -7.80 13.78
N THR A 322 -18.99 -7.12 13.61
CA THR A 322 -19.13 -5.93 12.79
C THR A 322 -19.55 -4.74 13.66
N TRP A 323 -18.77 -3.67 13.60
CA TRP A 323 -19.11 -2.39 14.20
C TRP A 323 -19.65 -1.42 13.16
N TYR A 324 -20.81 -0.83 13.42
CA TYR A 324 -21.28 0.35 12.69
C TYR A 324 -21.09 1.58 13.56
N ARG A 325 -20.33 2.57 13.06
CA ARG A 325 -20.05 3.80 13.81
C ARG A 325 -21.30 4.66 14.01
N LEU A 326 -22.10 4.79 12.97
CA LEU A 326 -23.32 5.60 12.89
C LEU A 326 -24.44 4.84 12.14
N PRO A 327 -24.94 3.72 12.69
CA PRO A 327 -25.95 2.90 12.03
C PRO A 327 -27.27 3.66 11.81
N THR A 328 -27.91 3.39 10.68
CA THR A 328 -29.22 3.96 10.34
C THR A 328 -30.35 3.26 11.11
N GLU A 329 -31.56 3.83 11.13
CA GLU A 329 -32.74 3.16 11.69
C GLU A 329 -33.02 1.82 10.97
N ALA A 330 -32.81 1.77 9.66
CA ALA A 330 -32.95 0.55 8.87
C ALA A 330 -31.93 -0.52 9.29
N ASP A 331 -30.69 -0.13 9.59
CA ASP A 331 -29.65 -1.05 10.05
C ASP A 331 -30.01 -1.68 11.41
N ARG A 332 -30.58 -0.87 12.31
CA ARG A 332 -31.06 -1.33 13.62
C ARG A 332 -32.24 -2.28 13.49
N ALA A 333 -33.23 -1.92 12.68
CA ALA A 333 -34.41 -2.74 12.45
C ALA A 333 -34.07 -4.09 11.82
N ALA A 334 -33.06 -4.12 10.94
CA ALA A 334 -32.60 -5.33 10.27
C ALA A 334 -31.47 -6.08 11.00
N ALA A 335 -31.02 -5.60 12.17
CA ALA A 335 -29.91 -6.18 12.95
C ALA A 335 -28.68 -6.50 12.09
N ARG A 336 -28.24 -5.55 11.25
CA ARG A 336 -27.16 -5.75 10.25
C ARG A 336 -25.74 -5.71 10.81
N PHE A 337 -25.58 -5.44 12.10
CA PHE A 337 -24.30 -5.25 12.76
C PHE A 337 -24.37 -5.75 14.20
N ASP A 338 -23.21 -5.99 14.81
CA ASP A 338 -23.11 -6.59 16.14
C ASP A 338 -22.91 -5.54 17.23
N SER A 339 -22.24 -4.42 16.94
CA SER A 339 -22.03 -3.34 17.90
C SER A 339 -22.04 -1.95 17.26
N GLU A 340 -22.55 -0.97 18.00
CA GLU A 340 -22.55 0.43 17.57
C GLU A 340 -21.32 1.17 18.11
N GLY A 341 -20.80 2.11 17.32
CA GLY A 341 -19.71 3.00 17.68
C GLY A 341 -18.36 2.54 17.14
N LEU A 342 -17.28 2.94 17.83
CA LEU A 342 -15.92 2.56 17.46
C LEU A 342 -15.63 1.11 17.85
N MET A 343 -14.73 0.47 17.09
CA MET A 343 -14.28 -0.90 17.35
C MET A 343 -13.60 -1.00 18.72
N ASN A 344 -14.24 -1.68 19.66
CA ASN A 344 -13.69 -1.97 20.99
C ASN A 344 -13.32 -3.45 21.10
N LEU A 345 -12.03 -3.74 20.91
CA LEU A 345 -11.50 -5.10 20.95
C LEU A 345 -11.46 -5.69 22.37
N GLY A 346 -11.44 -4.85 23.40
CA GLY A 346 -11.42 -5.30 24.80
C GLY A 346 -12.65 -6.11 25.21
N GLN A 347 -13.78 -5.92 24.52
CA GLN A 347 -14.99 -6.74 24.72
C GLN A 347 -14.87 -8.17 24.16
N HIS A 348 -13.81 -8.42 23.39
CA HIS A 348 -13.54 -9.68 22.69
C HIS A 348 -12.20 -10.29 23.09
N GLU A 349 -11.66 -9.96 24.27
CA GLU A 349 -10.37 -10.46 24.75
C GLU A 349 -10.24 -12.00 24.64
N GLY A 350 -11.33 -12.73 24.93
CA GLY A 350 -11.38 -14.18 24.80
C GLY A 350 -11.08 -14.71 23.38
N ALA A 351 -11.37 -13.91 22.35
CA ALA A 351 -11.11 -14.26 20.95
C ALA A 351 -9.62 -14.17 20.55
N PHE A 352 -8.77 -13.56 21.38
CA PHE A 352 -7.34 -13.32 21.10
C PHE A 352 -6.38 -14.15 21.97
N SER A 353 -6.93 -15.08 22.75
CA SER A 353 -6.19 -15.84 23.76
C SER A 353 -5.28 -16.94 23.21
N ALA A 354 -5.39 -17.28 21.92
CA ALA A 354 -4.62 -18.36 21.33
C ALA A 354 -3.15 -17.97 21.09
N PRO A 355 -2.17 -18.71 21.64
CA PRO A 355 -0.75 -18.43 21.41
C PRO A 355 -0.39 -18.44 19.93
N GLY A 356 0.47 -17.49 19.52
CA GLY A 356 0.96 -17.42 18.14
C GLY A 356 -0.06 -16.89 17.12
N MET A 357 -1.24 -16.42 17.56
CA MET A 357 -2.21 -15.77 16.69
C MET A 357 -1.58 -14.58 15.95
N GLN A 358 -1.83 -14.52 14.64
CA GLN A 358 -1.36 -13.45 13.76
C GLN A 358 -2.48 -12.46 13.48
N PHE A 359 -2.17 -11.17 13.54
CA PHE A 359 -3.12 -10.07 13.37
C PHE A 359 -2.78 -9.26 12.13
N TYR A 360 -3.76 -9.08 11.25
CA TYR A 360 -3.62 -8.26 10.05
C TYR A 360 -4.58 -7.09 10.16
N VAL A 361 -4.04 -5.86 10.09
CA VAL A 361 -4.80 -4.62 10.33
C VAL A 361 -4.71 -3.70 9.11
N CYS A 362 -5.85 -3.26 8.58
CA CYS A 362 -5.88 -2.30 7.48
C CYS A 362 -7.06 -1.33 7.56
N GLY A 363 -6.79 -0.03 7.42
CA GLY A 363 -7.78 1.03 7.48
C GLY A 363 -7.13 2.41 7.58
N PRO A 364 -7.89 3.47 7.91
CA PRO A 364 -7.31 4.79 8.18
C PRO A 364 -6.25 4.73 9.30
N VAL A 365 -5.21 5.57 9.23
CA VAL A 365 -4.08 5.54 10.19
C VAL A 365 -4.55 5.61 11.64
N ALA A 366 -5.47 6.51 11.96
CA ALA A 366 -6.00 6.65 13.32
C ALA A 366 -6.75 5.39 13.80
N PHE A 367 -7.46 4.70 12.90
CA PHE A 367 -8.11 3.43 13.22
C PHE A 367 -7.07 2.34 13.52
N MET A 368 -6.04 2.22 12.67
CA MET A 368 -5.00 1.20 12.85
C MET A 368 -4.18 1.43 14.12
N GLN A 369 -3.82 2.68 14.43
CA GLN A 369 -3.13 3.03 15.68
C GLN A 369 -3.98 2.66 16.90
N TYR A 370 -5.28 2.97 16.84
CA TYR A 370 -6.21 2.65 17.91
C TYR A 370 -6.41 1.14 18.08
N ALA A 371 -6.54 0.37 17.00
CA ALA A 371 -6.69 -1.08 17.05
C ALA A 371 -5.39 -1.76 17.53
N ALA A 372 -4.23 -1.38 16.97
CA ALA A 372 -2.93 -1.93 17.36
C ALA A 372 -2.62 -1.65 18.84
N LYS A 373 -2.92 -0.44 19.34
CA LYS A 373 -2.79 -0.12 20.75
C LYS A 373 -3.65 -1.02 21.64
N GLN A 374 -4.91 -1.24 21.28
CA GLN A 374 -5.79 -2.16 22.04
C GLN A 374 -5.22 -3.58 22.08
N LEU A 375 -4.71 -4.10 20.96
CA LEU A 375 -4.09 -5.44 20.93
C LEU A 375 -2.88 -5.53 21.86
N VAL A 376 -1.99 -4.53 21.85
CA VAL A 376 -0.83 -4.48 22.75
C VAL A 376 -1.25 -4.37 24.22
N ASP A 377 -2.26 -3.55 24.53
CA ASP A 377 -2.81 -3.43 25.87
C ASP A 377 -3.46 -4.74 26.36
N LEU A 378 -3.95 -5.57 25.44
CA LEU A 378 -4.43 -6.95 25.68
C LEU A 378 -3.32 -8.00 25.71
N GLY A 379 -2.05 -7.60 25.66
CA GLY A 379 -0.89 -8.49 25.79
C GLY A 379 -0.44 -9.16 24.49
N VAL A 380 -0.94 -8.75 23.32
CA VAL A 380 -0.47 -9.25 22.03
C VAL A 380 0.95 -8.77 21.76
N ASN A 381 1.83 -9.69 21.35
CA ASN A 381 3.18 -9.31 20.91
C ASN A 381 3.11 -8.48 19.63
N LYS A 382 3.81 -7.34 19.60
CA LYS A 382 3.91 -6.44 18.45
C LYS A 382 4.40 -7.14 17.18
N ASP A 383 5.26 -8.15 17.32
CA ASP A 383 5.79 -8.91 16.18
C ASP A 383 4.71 -9.74 15.46
N ASN A 384 3.56 -9.95 16.09
CA ASN A 384 2.41 -10.65 15.50
C ASN A 384 1.38 -9.68 14.89
N ILE A 385 1.62 -8.36 14.92
CA ILE A 385 0.71 -7.34 14.40
C ILE A 385 1.27 -6.78 13.11
N HIS A 386 0.62 -7.14 12.00
CA HIS A 386 0.96 -6.74 10.65
C HIS A 386 -0.03 -5.69 10.16
N TYR A 387 0.44 -4.67 9.44
CA TYR A 387 -0.46 -3.63 8.92
C TYR A 387 -0.01 -3.00 7.61
N GLU A 388 -0.99 -2.46 6.87
CA GLU A 388 -0.78 -1.73 5.63
C GLU A 388 -1.53 -0.39 5.61
N CYS A 389 -0.86 0.67 5.15
CA CYS A 389 -1.43 1.99 4.97
C CYS A 389 -1.80 2.22 3.50
N PHE A 390 -3.03 2.65 3.22
CA PHE A 390 -3.43 3.14 1.89
C PHE A 390 -2.98 4.61 1.71
N GLY A 391 -1.67 4.80 1.57
CA GLY A 391 -1.02 6.11 1.51
C GLY A 391 0.48 6.02 1.79
N PRO A 392 1.17 7.14 2.05
CA PRO A 392 2.52 7.10 2.60
C PRO A 392 2.56 6.29 3.89
N HIS A 393 3.58 5.46 4.05
CA HIS A 393 3.72 4.64 5.25
C HIS A 393 3.86 5.50 6.51
N LYS A 394 3.18 5.10 7.58
CA LYS A 394 3.31 5.69 8.91
C LYS A 394 3.57 4.56 9.92
N VAL A 395 4.34 4.86 10.96
CA VAL A 395 4.59 3.94 12.08
C VAL A 395 3.39 4.00 13.04
N LEU A 396 2.88 2.84 13.46
CA LEU A 396 1.75 2.73 14.40
C LEU A 396 2.16 2.93 15.86
#